data_AF-A0A8J7LB33-F1
#
_entry.id   AF-A0A8J7LB33-F1
#
_cell.length_a   1.000
_cell.length_b   1.000
_cell.length_c   1.000
_cell.angle_alpha   90.00
_cell.angle_beta   90.00
_cell.angle_gamma   90.00
#
_symmetry.space_group_name_H-M   'P 1'
#
loop_
_entity.id
_entity.type
_entity.pdbx_description
1 polymer ?
#
loop_
_entity_poly.entity_id
_entity_poly.type
_entity_poly.pdbx_seq_one_letter_code
_entity_poly.pdbx_strand_id
1 'polypeptide(L)'
;MINQITALESCWHTSPPWGKAMPPLTVQILEKVFLSSSDLSGYCSGVQWEGQEWVYAIVCLGETLYLPAREFCATNILEDITIPIPAFELGDVVEVDFSEKPSRRIIQGIFSLKSNWLYAVEWRSPILEETASTQSRMIWLADVDLVRIEA
;
A
#
# COMPACT_ATOMS: atom_id res chain seq x y z
N MET A 1 -6.28 -5.27 -33.38
CA MET A 1 -5.09 -4.77 -32.67
C MET A 1 -5.55 -3.57 -31.86
N ILE A 2 -6.06 -3.80 -30.65
CA ILE A 2 -6.36 -2.69 -29.74
C ILE A 2 -5.01 -2.04 -29.43
N ASN A 3 -4.90 -0.73 -29.67
CA ASN A 3 -3.66 0.03 -29.52
C ASN A 3 -3.01 -0.30 -28.18
N GLN A 4 -1.82 -0.90 -28.20
CA GLN A 4 -1.04 -1.17 -26.99
C GLN A 4 -0.81 0.11 -26.18
N ILE A 5 -0.79 1.27 -26.83
CA ILE A 5 -0.77 2.60 -26.22
C ILE A 5 -2.04 2.85 -25.40
N THR A 6 -3.23 2.60 -25.96
CA THR A 6 -4.51 2.76 -25.25
C THR A 6 -4.63 1.77 -24.09
N ALA A 7 -4.09 0.56 -24.22
CA ALA A 7 -4.02 -0.40 -23.13
C ALA A 7 -3.10 0.11 -22.00
N LEU A 8 -1.88 0.56 -22.33
CA LEU A 8 -0.93 1.15 -21.37
C LEU A 8 -1.53 2.35 -20.63
N GLU A 9 -2.20 3.26 -21.35
CA GLU A 9 -2.88 4.43 -20.77
C GLU A 9 -4.08 4.03 -19.88
N SER A 10 -4.82 2.97 -20.24
CA SER A 10 -5.96 2.49 -19.45
C SER A 10 -5.56 1.73 -18.17
N CYS A 11 -4.37 1.14 -18.14
CA CYS A 11 -3.95 0.22 -17.07
C CYS A 11 -3.51 0.90 -15.78
N TRP A 12 -3.31 2.21 -15.81
CA TRP A 12 -3.07 3.02 -14.61
C TRP A 12 -4.33 3.21 -13.75
N HIS A 13 -5.52 2.92 -14.30
CA HIS A 13 -6.79 3.19 -13.63
C HIS A 13 -7.31 2.06 -12.73
N THR A 14 -6.58 0.95 -12.53
CA THR A 14 -7.25 -0.31 -12.07
C THR A 14 -6.44 -1.33 -11.25
N SER A 15 -5.26 -1.02 -10.74
CA SER A 15 -4.47 -2.00 -9.99
C SER A 15 -5.05 -2.28 -8.58
N PRO A 16 -4.89 -3.49 -7.99
CA PRO A 16 -4.84 -4.86 -8.53
C PRO A 16 -6.06 -5.73 -8.14
N PRO A 17 -6.32 -6.85 -8.87
CA PRO A 17 -5.64 -7.37 -10.04
C PRO A 17 -6.46 -7.06 -11.32
N TRP A 18 -6.75 -5.77 -11.55
CA TRP A 18 -7.62 -5.21 -12.60
C TRP A 18 -9.11 -5.43 -12.40
N GLY A 19 -9.80 -4.34 -12.01
CA GLY A 19 -11.26 -4.28 -11.94
C GLY A 19 -11.91 -5.18 -10.88
N LYS A 20 -11.14 -5.71 -9.92
CA LYS A 20 -11.67 -6.49 -8.80
C LYS A 20 -11.57 -5.68 -7.51
N ALA A 21 -12.49 -5.97 -6.58
CA ALA A 21 -12.45 -5.42 -5.24
C ALA A 21 -11.12 -5.79 -4.57
N MET A 22 -10.55 -4.82 -3.87
CA MET A 22 -9.32 -5.01 -3.13
C MET A 22 -9.53 -6.05 -2.01
N PRO A 23 -8.62 -7.04 -1.85
CA PRO A 23 -8.80 -8.06 -0.83
C PRO A 23 -8.82 -7.46 0.58
N PRO A 24 -9.62 -8.02 1.50
CA PRO A 24 -9.68 -7.52 2.86
C PRO A 24 -8.34 -7.67 3.56
N LEU A 25 -8.04 -6.74 4.47
CA LEU A 25 -6.88 -6.85 5.36
C LEU A 25 -7.09 -7.95 6.40
N THR A 26 -6.02 -8.65 6.73
CA THR A 26 -5.96 -9.63 7.82
C THR A 26 -5.82 -8.95 9.17
N VAL A 27 -5.19 -7.78 9.21
CA VAL A 27 -4.92 -7.00 10.42
C VAL A 27 -5.11 -5.53 10.09
N GLN A 28 -5.67 -4.76 11.02
CA GLN A 28 -5.82 -3.31 10.86
C GLN A 28 -4.52 -2.57 11.21
N ILE A 29 -4.35 -1.37 10.66
CA ILE A 29 -3.26 -0.50 11.09
C ILE A 29 -3.47 -0.15 12.57
N LEU A 30 -2.38 -0.11 13.32
CA LEU A 30 -2.30 0.00 14.78
C LEU A 30 -2.76 -1.22 15.55
N GLU A 31 -3.20 -2.28 14.89
CA GLU A 31 -3.53 -3.51 15.60
C GLU A 31 -2.26 -4.24 16.03
N LYS A 32 -2.23 -4.65 17.28
CA LYS A 32 -1.20 -5.50 17.86
C LYS A 32 -1.23 -6.89 17.23
N VAL A 33 -0.05 -7.46 17.00
CA VAL A 33 0.15 -8.79 16.45
C VAL A 33 1.16 -9.59 17.27
N PHE A 34 1.04 -10.92 17.21
CA PHE A 34 2.08 -11.84 17.68
C PHE A 34 2.79 -12.46 16.49
N LEU A 35 4.12 -12.46 16.49
CA LEU A 35 4.89 -13.07 15.41
C LEU A 35 4.81 -14.60 15.51
N SER A 36 4.59 -15.31 14.40
CA SER A 36 4.46 -16.78 14.42
C SER A 36 5.79 -17.49 14.69
N SER A 37 6.91 -16.84 14.38
CA SER A 37 8.26 -17.40 14.49
C SER A 37 8.93 -17.15 15.85
N SER A 38 8.32 -16.39 16.75
CA SER A 38 8.90 -16.01 18.05
C SER A 38 7.84 -15.64 19.08
N ASP A 39 8.19 -15.58 20.36
CA ASP A 39 7.27 -15.08 21.42
C ASP A 39 7.20 -13.55 21.48
N LEU A 40 7.52 -12.86 20.38
CA LEU A 40 7.51 -11.40 20.31
C LEU A 40 6.16 -10.88 19.83
N SER A 41 5.78 -9.73 20.37
CA SER A 41 4.64 -8.94 19.89
C SER A 41 5.10 -7.64 19.26
N GLY A 42 4.41 -7.24 18.20
CA GLY A 42 4.54 -5.92 17.59
C GLY A 42 3.18 -5.34 17.28
N TYR A 43 3.13 -4.31 16.45
CA TYR A 43 1.89 -3.78 15.91
C TYR A 43 2.02 -3.49 14.42
N CYS A 44 0.91 -3.58 13.70
CA CYS A 44 0.86 -3.21 12.30
C CYS A 44 0.97 -1.68 12.17
N SER A 45 2.00 -1.22 11.48
CA SER A 45 2.22 0.20 11.18
C SER A 45 1.80 0.57 9.77
N GLY A 46 1.53 -0.42 8.92
CA GLY A 46 1.07 -0.21 7.56
C GLY A 46 0.97 -1.50 6.77
N VAL A 47 0.45 -1.37 5.56
CA VAL A 47 0.25 -2.47 4.62
C VAL A 47 0.57 -1.99 3.21
N GLN A 48 1.03 -2.88 2.34
CA GLN A 48 1.16 -2.63 0.92
C GLN A 48 0.77 -3.88 0.12
N TRP A 49 0.20 -3.67 -1.05
CA TRP A 49 -0.04 -4.76 -1.99
C TRP A 49 1.22 -5.02 -2.82
N GLU A 50 1.75 -6.24 -2.74
CA GLU A 50 2.95 -6.64 -3.47
C GLU A 50 2.84 -8.12 -3.85
N GLY A 51 3.26 -8.49 -5.07
CA GLY A 51 3.32 -9.91 -5.44
C GLY A 51 1.99 -10.67 -5.37
N GLN A 52 0.85 -9.98 -5.50
CA GLN A 52 -0.50 -10.53 -5.35
C GLN A 52 -0.91 -10.90 -3.92
N GLU A 53 -0.20 -10.41 -2.91
CA GLU A 53 -0.59 -10.54 -1.51
C GLU A 53 -0.42 -9.22 -0.74
N TRP A 54 -1.03 -9.16 0.45
CA TRP A 54 -0.76 -8.08 1.40
C TRP A 54 0.54 -8.35 2.13
N VAL A 55 1.44 -7.37 2.08
CA VAL A 55 2.65 -7.31 2.89
C VAL A 55 2.44 -6.29 4.00
N TYR A 56 2.66 -6.69 5.24
CA TYR A 56 2.40 -5.89 6.43
C TYR A 56 3.70 -5.39 7.02
N ALA A 57 3.77 -4.09 7.31
CA ALA A 57 4.86 -3.48 8.04
C ALA A 57 4.58 -3.59 9.55
N ILE A 58 5.25 -4.52 10.22
CA ILE A 58 5.10 -4.78 11.65
C ILE A 58 6.24 -4.12 12.42
N VAL A 59 5.91 -3.21 13.33
CA VAL A 59 6.90 -2.61 14.23
C VAL A 59 7.05 -3.49 15.46
N CYS A 60 8.25 -4.00 15.68
CA CYS A 60 8.59 -4.87 16.80
C CYS A 60 9.97 -4.47 17.34
N LEU A 61 10.08 -4.22 18.65
CA LEU A 61 11.34 -3.84 19.31
C LEU A 61 12.09 -2.65 18.65
N GLY A 62 11.36 -1.73 18.03
CA GLY A 62 11.94 -0.56 17.35
C GLY A 62 12.40 -0.80 15.90
N GLU A 63 12.24 -2.02 15.38
CA GLU A 63 12.49 -2.37 13.99
C GLU A 63 11.18 -2.58 13.23
N THR A 64 11.21 -2.38 11.90
CA THR A 64 10.08 -2.64 11.01
C THR A 64 10.36 -3.90 10.20
N LEU A 65 9.50 -4.91 10.36
CA LEU A 65 9.52 -6.16 9.62
C LEU A 65 8.44 -6.12 8.53
N TYR A 66 8.75 -6.56 7.32
CA TYR A 66 7.79 -6.68 6.23
C TYR A 66 7.41 -8.13 6.07
N LEU A 67 6.18 -8.47 6.48
CA LEU A 67 5.75 -9.86 6.65
C LEU A 67 4.44 -10.12 5.91
N PRO A 68 4.27 -11.29 5.25
CA PRO A 68 2.97 -11.72 4.77
C PRO A 68 2.07 -12.13 5.95
N ALA A 69 0.75 -12.16 5.73
CA ALA A 69 -0.25 -12.47 6.76
C ALA A 69 -0.04 -13.80 7.50
N ARG A 70 0.64 -14.78 6.88
CA ARG A 70 0.92 -16.11 7.46
C ARG A 70 1.98 -16.10 8.56
N GLU A 71 2.75 -15.02 8.70
CA GLU A 71 3.89 -14.93 9.62
C GLU A 71 3.55 -14.26 10.96
N PHE A 72 2.28 -13.90 11.18
CA PHE A 72 1.81 -13.35 12.44
C PHE A 72 0.34 -13.69 12.71
N CYS A 73 -0.09 -13.44 13.94
CA CYS A 73 -1.48 -13.57 14.37
C CYS A 73 -2.02 -12.21 14.82
N ALA A 74 -3.15 -11.81 14.24
CA ALA A 74 -3.96 -10.67 14.66
C ALA A 74 -4.47 -10.85 16.11
N THR A 75 -4.55 -9.77 16.88
CA THR A 75 -5.04 -9.82 18.27
C THR A 75 -6.36 -9.09 18.46
N ASN A 76 -6.81 -8.31 17.47
CA ASN A 76 -7.93 -7.36 17.54
C ASN A 76 -7.78 -6.30 18.65
N ILE A 77 -6.56 -6.07 19.14
CA ILE A 77 -6.25 -5.04 20.13
C ILE A 77 -5.55 -3.91 19.38
N LEU A 78 -6.18 -2.74 19.31
CA LEU A 78 -5.55 -1.54 18.76
C LEU A 78 -4.60 -0.94 19.80
N GLU A 79 -3.40 -0.58 19.35
CA GLU A 79 -2.45 0.20 20.11
C GLU A 79 -3.01 1.61 20.36
N ASP A 80 -2.92 2.07 21.61
CA ASP A 80 -3.34 3.40 22.01
C ASP A 80 -2.25 4.43 21.68
N ILE A 81 -2.03 4.62 20.37
CA ILE A 81 -1.07 5.58 19.84
C ILE A 81 -1.86 6.71 19.19
N THR A 82 -1.60 7.94 19.65
CA THR A 82 -2.19 9.13 19.02
C THR A 82 -1.48 9.41 17.69
N ILE A 83 -2.06 8.92 16.61
CA ILE A 83 -1.65 9.23 15.23
C ILE A 83 -2.78 10.03 14.60
N PRO A 84 -2.50 11.06 13.78
CA PRO A 84 -3.53 11.71 12.98
C PRO A 84 -4.33 10.68 12.16
N ILE A 85 -5.58 10.99 11.86
CA ILE A 85 -6.38 10.18 10.94
C ILE A 85 -5.74 10.28 9.55
N PRO A 86 -5.57 9.17 8.81
CA PRO A 86 -5.01 9.24 7.47
C PRO A 86 -5.90 10.07 6.55
N ALA A 87 -5.28 10.92 5.73
CA ALA A 87 -6.01 11.77 4.80
C ALA A 87 -6.60 10.96 3.63
N PHE A 88 -6.10 9.76 3.38
CA PHE A 88 -6.56 8.86 2.33
C PHE A 88 -6.65 7.41 2.81
N GLU A 89 -7.46 6.61 2.13
CA GLU A 89 -7.66 5.20 2.45
C GLU A 89 -7.12 4.29 1.33
N LEU A 90 -6.88 3.03 1.68
CA LEU A 90 -6.59 2.00 0.68
C LEU A 90 -7.76 1.94 -0.32
N GLY A 91 -7.44 2.08 -1.60
CA GLY A 91 -8.42 2.00 -2.69
C GLY A 91 -8.93 3.36 -3.16
N ASP A 92 -8.62 4.44 -2.43
CA ASP A 92 -8.88 5.80 -2.90
C ASP A 92 -8.17 6.03 -4.24
N VAL A 93 -8.89 6.67 -5.17
CA VAL A 93 -8.32 7.15 -6.42
C VAL A 93 -7.84 8.58 -6.20
N VAL A 94 -6.56 8.82 -6.43
CA VAL A 94 -5.88 10.11 -6.24
C VAL A 94 -5.23 10.57 -7.54
N GLU A 95 -5.06 11.88 -7.71
CA GLU A 95 -4.19 12.44 -8.73
C GLU A 95 -2.80 12.72 -8.17
N VAL A 96 -1.79 12.32 -8.93
CA VAL A 96 -0.37 12.52 -8.64
C VAL A 96 0.31 13.17 -9.84
N ASP A 97 1.08 14.22 -9.59
CA ASP A 97 1.80 14.93 -10.64
C ASP A 97 3.19 14.32 -10.88
N PHE A 98 3.23 13.26 -11.68
CA PHE A 98 4.50 12.67 -12.14
C PHE A 98 5.02 13.30 -13.43
N SER A 99 4.46 14.41 -13.91
CA SER A 99 4.65 14.94 -15.29
C SER A 99 4.22 13.98 -16.43
N GLU A 100 4.17 12.66 -16.19
CA GLU A 100 3.67 11.63 -17.09
C GLU A 100 2.16 11.41 -16.89
N LYS A 101 1.43 11.26 -18.01
CA LYS A 101 0.00 10.93 -18.01
C LYS A 101 -0.22 9.42 -18.20
N PRO A 102 -1.32 8.88 -17.66
CA PRO A 102 -2.32 9.52 -16.81
C PRO A 102 -1.77 9.79 -15.40
N SER A 103 -2.33 10.78 -14.69
CA SER A 103 -1.92 11.17 -13.32
C SER A 103 -2.71 10.45 -12.23
N ARG A 104 -3.80 9.75 -12.57
CA ARG A 104 -4.67 9.08 -11.61
C ARG A 104 -4.06 7.76 -11.15
N ARG A 105 -4.07 7.51 -9.84
CA ARG A 105 -3.56 6.29 -9.22
C ARG A 105 -4.50 5.81 -8.13
N ILE A 106 -4.45 4.51 -7.84
CA ILE A 106 -5.12 3.90 -6.69
C ILE A 106 -4.10 3.76 -5.57
N ILE A 107 -4.49 4.10 -4.34
CA ILE A 107 -3.69 3.84 -3.15
C ILE A 107 -3.71 2.34 -2.85
N GLN A 108 -2.55 1.71 -2.95
CA GLN A 108 -2.36 0.26 -2.73
C GLN A 108 -1.50 -0.04 -1.52
N GLY A 109 -1.03 0.98 -0.84
CA GLY A 109 -0.35 0.83 0.44
C GLY A 109 -0.54 2.08 1.27
N ILE A 110 -0.52 1.88 2.58
CA ILE A 110 -0.63 2.94 3.56
C ILE A 110 0.27 2.57 4.73
N PHE A 111 1.07 3.52 5.19
CA PHE A 111 2.05 3.29 6.24
C PHE A 111 2.21 4.51 7.12
N SER A 112 2.24 4.30 8.43
CA SER A 112 2.53 5.32 9.42
C SER A 112 4.01 5.28 9.77
N LEU A 113 4.71 6.39 9.51
CA LEU A 113 6.10 6.59 9.90
C LEU A 113 6.24 7.86 10.72
N LYS A 114 6.65 7.72 11.99
CA LYS A 114 6.88 8.86 12.90
C LYS A 114 5.70 9.85 12.92
N SER A 115 4.49 9.30 13.02
CA SER A 115 3.22 10.07 13.02
C SER A 115 2.86 10.77 11.70
N ASN A 116 3.51 10.43 10.59
CA ASN A 116 3.11 10.86 9.25
C ASN A 116 2.59 9.67 8.45
N TRP A 117 1.60 9.92 7.61
CA TRP A 117 1.10 8.93 6.68
C TRP A 117 1.83 9.01 5.35
N LEU A 118 2.19 7.84 4.84
CA LEU A 118 2.71 7.64 3.51
C LEU A 118 1.79 6.69 2.77
N TYR A 119 1.60 6.94 1.49
CA TYR A 119 0.72 6.15 0.62
C TYR A 119 1.52 5.62 -0.55
N ALA A 120 1.34 4.34 -0.82
CA ALA A 120 1.97 3.67 -1.94
C ALA A 120 1.03 3.71 -3.15
N VAL A 121 1.55 4.22 -4.26
CA VAL A 121 0.89 4.18 -5.57
C VAL A 121 1.84 3.57 -6.60
N GLU A 122 1.28 2.98 -7.66
CA GLU A 122 2.09 2.52 -8.79
C GLU A 122 2.68 3.71 -9.56
N TRP A 123 4.00 3.77 -9.68
CA TRP A 123 4.66 4.78 -10.51
C TRP A 123 5.03 4.24 -11.90
N ARG A 124 5.03 2.92 -12.08
CA ARG A 124 5.23 2.23 -13.37
C ARG A 124 3.99 1.44 -13.75
N SER A 125 3.73 1.34 -15.06
CA SER A 125 2.58 0.61 -15.58
C SER A 125 2.70 -0.87 -15.21
N PRO A 126 1.64 -1.50 -14.65
CA PRO A 126 1.71 -2.89 -14.20
C PRO A 126 1.83 -3.90 -15.36
N ILE A 127 1.51 -3.48 -16.60
CA ILE A 127 1.71 -4.28 -17.82
C ILE A 127 3.19 -4.47 -18.15
N LEU A 128 4.05 -3.53 -17.76
CA LEU A 128 5.49 -3.67 -18.03
C LEU A 128 6.01 -4.86 -17.22
N GLU A 129 6.69 -5.78 -17.91
CA GLU A 129 7.36 -6.88 -17.25
C GLU A 129 8.34 -6.32 -16.22
N GLU A 130 8.48 -7.03 -15.10
CA GLU A 130 9.47 -6.71 -14.09
C GLU A 130 10.83 -7.13 -14.64
N THR A 131 11.35 -6.39 -15.63
CA THR A 131 12.63 -6.70 -16.26
C THR A 131 13.73 -6.44 -15.22
N ALA A 132 14.04 -7.44 -14.41
CA ALA A 132 15.23 -7.59 -13.55
C ALA A 132 15.68 -6.31 -12.80
N SER A 133 14.80 -5.34 -12.59
CA SER A 133 15.11 -4.08 -11.96
C SER A 133 14.79 -4.24 -10.48
N THR A 134 15.79 -4.05 -9.63
CA THR A 134 15.67 -4.04 -8.17
C THR A 134 14.80 -2.89 -7.63
N GLN A 135 14.22 -2.07 -8.51
CA GLN A 135 13.38 -0.93 -8.14
C GLN A 135 11.94 -1.39 -7.98
N SER A 136 11.38 -1.13 -6.80
CA SER A 136 9.96 -1.33 -6.52
C SER A 136 9.09 -0.60 -7.55
N ARG A 137 7.98 -1.24 -7.97
CA ARG A 137 6.94 -0.65 -8.82
C ARG A 137 6.11 0.41 -8.10
N MET A 138 6.25 0.47 -6.78
CA MET A 138 5.56 1.40 -5.90
C MET A 138 6.44 2.59 -5.59
N ILE A 139 5.82 3.75 -5.47
CA ILE A 139 6.42 4.94 -4.88
C ILE A 139 5.58 5.34 -3.66
N TRP A 140 6.27 5.75 -2.61
CA TRP A 140 5.66 6.25 -1.38
C TRP A 140 5.61 7.78 -1.43
N LEU A 141 4.42 8.32 -1.18
CA LEU A 141 4.12 9.75 -1.26
C LEU A 141 3.49 10.22 0.05
N ALA A 142 3.73 11.48 0.41
CA ALA A 142 3.08 12.11 1.54
C ALA A 142 1.71 12.68 1.14
N ASP A 143 0.88 13.04 2.13
CA ASP A 143 -0.44 13.65 1.90
C ASP A 143 -0.38 14.84 0.92
N VAL A 144 0.66 15.67 1.05
CA VAL A 144 0.85 16.91 0.29
C VAL A 144 1.10 16.68 -1.20
N ASP A 145 1.52 15.47 -1.58
CA ASP A 145 1.83 15.10 -2.97
C ASP A 145 0.62 14.49 -3.69
N LEU A 146 -0.51 14.31 -2.98
CA LEU A 146 -1.70 13.63 -3.46
C LEU A 146 -2.89 14.60 -3.50
N VAL A 147 -3.65 14.53 -4.59
CA VAL A 147 -4.90 15.27 -4.74
C VAL A 147 -6.08 14.32 -4.71
N ARG A 148 -7.02 14.56 -3.78
CA ARG A 148 -8.28 13.82 -3.71
C ARG A 148 -9.12 14.14 -4.94
N ILE A 149 -9.65 13.11 -5.58
CA ILE A 149 -10.62 13.26 -6.67
C ILE A 149 -12.00 13.22 -6.04
N GLU A 150 -12.77 14.29 -6.18
CA GLU A 150 -14.20 14.28 -5.84
C GLU A 150 -14.94 13.46 -6.91
N ALA A 151 -15.81 12.54 -6.46
CA ALA A 151 -16.58 11.63 -7.30
C ALA A 151 -17.69 12.33 -8.09
#